data_AF-A0A806LE13-F1
#
_entry.id   AF-A0A806LE13-F1
#
_cell.length_a   1.000
_cell.length_b   1.000
_cell.length_c   1.000
_cell.angle_alpha   90.00
_cell.angle_beta   90.00
_cell.angle_gamma   90.00
#
_symmetry.space_group_name_H-M   'P 1'
#
loop_
_entity.id
_entity.type
_entity.pdbx_description
1 polymer ?
#
loop_
_entity_poly.entity_id
_entity_poly.type
_entity_poly.pdbx_seq_one_letter_code
_entity_poly.pdbx_strand_id
1 'polypeptide(L)' 'MDNYDKARKVLQSTALSKIAQQTGISIGQIWHYRDRHEGIEKAPEAYVKKIASLYRNKRY' A
#
# COMPACT_ATOMS: atom_id res chain seq x y z
N MET A 1 11.21 -10.51 -0.47
CA MET A 1 9.91 -9.82 -0.60
C MET A 1 10.03 -8.69 -1.59
N ASP A 2 9.28 -8.80 -2.68
CA ASP A 2 9.15 -7.77 -3.69
C ASP A 2 8.31 -6.57 -3.18
N ASN A 3 8.34 -5.44 -3.87
CA ASN A 3 7.57 -4.24 -3.52
C ASN A 3 6.06 -4.49 -3.54
N TYR A 4 5.55 -5.31 -4.47
CA TYR A 4 4.13 -5.67 -4.52
C TYR A 4 3.71 -6.46 -3.27
N ASP A 5 4.55 -7.41 -2.83
CA ASP A 5 4.31 -8.20 -1.62
C ASP A 5 4.36 -7.33 -0.34
N LYS A 6 5.33 -6.42 -0.25
CA LYS A 6 5.42 -5.44 0.85
C LYS A 6 4.19 -4.52 0.88
N ALA A 7 3.76 -4.04 -0.29
CA ALA A 7 2.58 -3.19 -0.38
C ALA A 7 1.31 -3.93 0.04
N ARG A 8 1.12 -5.19 -0.39
CA ARG A 8 0.01 -6.06 0.08
C ARG A 8 0.00 -6.16 1.60
N LYS A 9 1.14 -6.45 2.22
CA LYS A 9 1.25 -6.53 3.68
C LYS A 9 0.92 -5.21 4.37
N VAL A 10 1.37 -4.08 3.83
CA VAL A 10 1.03 -2.76 4.38
C VAL A 10 -0.46 -2.50 4.28
N LEU A 11 -1.09 -2.79 3.14
CA LEU A 11 -2.53 -2.63 2.92
C LEU A 11 -3.38 -3.47 3.90
N GLN A 12 -2.94 -4.70 4.19
CA GLN A 12 -3.64 -5.59 5.12
C GLN A 12 -3.43 -5.22 6.59
N SER A 13 -2.24 -4.74 6.95
CA SER A 13 -1.83 -4.53 8.36
C SER A 13 -1.88 -3.07 8.83
N THR A 14 -2.22 -2.12 7.97
CA THR A 14 -2.20 -0.67 8.29
C THR A 14 -3.55 -0.05 7.97
N ALA A 15 -3.99 0.87 8.82
CA ALA A 15 -5.20 1.64 8.56
C ALA A 15 -5.07 2.44 7.25
N LEU A 16 -6.13 2.46 6.44
CA LEU A 16 -6.14 3.15 5.15
C LEU A 16 -5.83 4.64 5.29
N SER A 17 -6.32 5.27 6.36
CA SER A 17 -6.05 6.67 6.71
C SER A 17 -4.56 6.94 6.93
N LYS A 18 -3.85 6.05 7.61
CA LYS A 18 -2.40 6.17 7.85
C LYS A 18 -1.60 6.00 6.57
N ILE A 19 -2.00 5.06 5.70
CA ILE A 19 -1.38 4.91 4.38
C ILE A 19 -1.60 6.17 3.55
N ALA A 20 -2.82 6.72 3.54
CA ALA A 20 -3.16 7.94 2.80
C ALA A 20 -2.32 9.14 3.28
N GLN A 21 -2.23 9.34 4.59
CA GLN A 21 -1.45 10.43 5.20
C GLN A 21 0.04 10.34 4.85
N GLN A 22 0.63 9.13 4.84
CA GLN A 22 2.06 8.96 4.62
C GLN A 22 2.45 8.90 3.13
N THR A 23 1.53 8.50 2.25
CA THR A 23 1.82 8.33 0.81
C THR A 23 1.26 9.45 -0.07
N GLY A 24 0.29 10.21 0.45
CA GLY A 24 -0.50 11.19 -0.30
C GLY A 24 -1.52 10.55 -1.25
N ILE A 25 -1.72 9.23 -1.19
CA ILE A 25 -2.69 8.50 -2.02
C ILE A 25 -4.07 8.61 -1.38
N SER A 26 -5.12 8.80 -2.18
CA SER A 26 -6.48 8.89 -1.64
C SER A 26 -6.94 7.58 -1.00
N ILE A 27 -7.72 7.67 0.07
CA ILE A 27 -8.26 6.50 0.79
C ILE A 27 -9.04 5.58 -0.15
N GLY A 28 -9.83 6.14 -1.08
CA GLY A 28 -10.58 5.36 -2.07
C GLY A 28 -9.67 4.52 -2.98
N GLN A 29 -8.55 5.08 -3.46
CA GLN A 29 -7.57 4.34 -4.26
C GLN A 29 -6.91 3.22 -3.45
N ILE A 30 -6.54 3.49 -2.20
CA ILE A 30 -5.95 2.49 -1.30
C ILE A 30 -6.97 1.38 -0.99
N TRP A 31 -8.24 1.72 -0.80
CA TRP A 31 -9.33 0.76 -0.61
C TRP A 31 -9.47 -0.14 -1.84
N HIS A 32 -9.47 0.43 -3.05
CA HIS A 32 -9.49 -0.35 -4.30
C HIS A 32 -8.32 -1.35 -4.41
N TYR A 33 -7.11 -0.96 -3.98
CA TYR A 33 -5.94 -1.84 -3.99
C TYR A 33 -6.01 -2.96 -2.94
N ARG A 34 -6.75 -2.75 -1.85
CA ARG A 34 -6.90 -3.72 -0.76
C ARG A 34 -8.02 -4.72 -1.03
N ASP A 35 -9.15 -4.25 -1.55
CA ASP A 35 -10.37 -5.03 -1.74
C ASP A 35 -10.28 -5.99 -2.93
N ARG A 36 -9.68 -5.55 -4.04
CA ARG A 36 -9.48 -6.41 -5.22
C ARG A 36 -8.14 -7.13 -5.18
N HIS A 37 -8.17 -8.45 -5.33
CA HIS A 37 -6.98 -9.32 -5.33
C HIS A 37 -5.91 -8.87 -6.36
N GLU A 38 -6.35 -8.38 -7.53
CA GLU A 38 -5.50 -7.82 -8.58
C GLU A 38 -5.26 -6.29 -8.46
N GLY A 39 -5.88 -5.63 -7.49
CA GLY A 39 -5.92 -4.16 -7.40
C GLY A 39 -4.52 -3.56 -7.27
N ILE A 40 -3.69 -4.14 -6.41
CA ILE A 40 -2.29 -3.71 -6.22
C ILE A 40 -1.37 -4.17 -7.35
N GLU A 41 -1.69 -5.24 -8.07
CA GLU A 41 -0.90 -5.74 -9.22
C GLU A 41 -1.06 -4.86 -10.45
N LYS A 42 -2.24 -4.22 -10.59
CA LYS A 42 -2.54 -3.23 -11.63
C LYS A 42 -2.24 -1.80 -11.18
N ALA A 43 -1.77 -1.59 -9.95
CA ALA A 43 -1.46 -0.26 -9.45
C ALA A 43 -0.18 0.29 -10.10
N PRO A 44 -0.08 1.62 -10.29
CA PRO A 44 1.15 2.22 -10.79
C PRO A 44 2.35 1.87 -9.90
N GLU A 45 3.48 1.50 -10.50
CA GLU A 45 4.67 1.08 -9.75
C GLU A 45 5.13 2.15 -8.73
N ALA A 46 4.96 3.44 -9.06
CA ALA A 46 5.25 4.55 -8.16
C ALA A 46 4.43 4.49 -6.86
N TYR A 47 3.16 4.08 -6.94
CA TYR A 47 2.28 3.94 -5.78
C TYR A 47 2.63 2.69 -4.98
N VAL A 48 2.92 1.59 -5.67
CA VAL A 48 3.40 0.35 -5.04
C VAL A 48 4.68 0.63 -4.24
N LYS A 49 5.64 1.36 -4.82
CA LYS A 49 6.88 1.76 -4.13
C LYS A 49 6.61 2.65 -2.91
N LYS A 50 5.69 3.63 -3.01
CA LYS A 50 5.28 4.49 -1.89
C LYS A 50 4.62 3.71 -0.76
N ILE A 51 3.73 2.77 -1.07
CA ILE A 51 3.05 1.94 -0.05
C ILE A 51 4.06 0.94 0.55
N ALA A 52 4.89 0.32 -0.28
CA ALA A 52 5.93 -0.61 0.15
C ALA A 52 7.00 0.03 1.04
N SER A 53 7.28 1.33 0.89
CA SER A 53 8.22 2.03 1.77
C SER A 53 7.75 2.03 3.23
N LEU A 54 6.44 2.05 3.46
CA LEU A 54 5.85 1.98 4.80
C LEU A 54 6.11 0.64 5.50
N TYR A 55 6.39 -0.42 4.74
CA TYR A 55 6.74 -1.73 5.30
C TYR A 55 8.05 -1.68 6.10
N ARG A 56 9.03 -0.87 5.66
CA ARG A 56 10.31 -0.71 6.39
C ARG A 56 10.12 0.03 7.71
N ASN A 57 9.21 1.00 7.75
CA ASN A 57 8.90 1.78 8.95
C ASN A 57 8.11 1.01 10.02
N LYS A 58 7.74 -0.26 9.77
CA LYS A 58 7.13 -1.15 10.79
C LYS A 58 8.14 -2.02 11.55
N ARG A 59 9.43 -1.92 11.25
CA ARG A 59 10.49 -2.66 11.98
C ARG A 59 11.02 -1.85 13.17
N TYR A 60 10.09 -1.32 13.97
CA TYR A 60 10.36 -0.80 15.31
C TYR A 60 9.91 -1.84 16.33
#